data_AF-A0A7E6EHI0-F1
#
_entry.id   AF-A0A7E6EHI0-F1
#
_cell.length_a   1.000
_cell.length_b   1.000
_cell.length_c   1.000
_cell.angle_alpha   90.00
_cell.angle_beta   90.00
_cell.angle_gamma   90.00
#
_symmetry.space_group_name_H-M   'P 1'
#
loop_
_entity.id
_entity.type
_entity.pdbx_description
1 polymer ?
#
loop_
_entity_poly.entity_id
_entity_poly.type
_entity_poly.pdbx_seq_one_letter_code
_entity_poly.pdbx_strand_id
1 'polypeptide(L)'
;MEAEQFFERKILGKSDGFGIYGHIMNNMVIGYFIAWVLVFCCLSFSIKTLGKVNHAHILQTSYITGLFPYVMITILVIRSALLPGSKNGISFYLKPDIKRISDANVQILNSIQVWKDAASQIFYSLSIAIGGIICLSSHNQFKNNAIFDSIIVPVMNCATSFYVGFAVFGITGYLAHSSGKTVPEVVQNGNSV
;
A
#
# COMPACT_ATOMS: atom_id res chain seq x y z
N MET A 1 5.15 25.34 -10.86
CA MET A 1 3.86 24.80 -10.40
C MET A 1 4.19 23.81 -9.29
N GLU A 2 3.68 24.05 -8.09
CA GLU A 2 3.88 23.12 -6.97
C GLU A 2 3.23 21.77 -7.27
N ALA A 3 3.78 20.68 -6.72
CA ALA A 3 3.33 19.32 -7.02
C ALA A 3 1.84 19.10 -6.72
N GLU A 4 1.34 19.72 -5.64
CA GLU A 4 -0.06 19.68 -5.24
C GLU A 4 -0.97 20.35 -6.28
N GLN A 5 -0.65 21.58 -6.70
CA GLN A 5 -1.42 22.28 -7.74
C GLN A 5 -1.39 21.54 -9.08
N PHE A 6 -0.27 20.92 -9.43
CA PHE A 6 -0.17 20.09 -10.63
C PHE A 6 -1.11 18.88 -10.54
N PHE A 7 -1.13 18.19 -9.39
CA PHE A 7 -1.99 17.04 -9.17
C PHE A 7 -3.48 17.44 -9.18
N GLU A 8 -3.87 18.44 -8.38
CA GLU A 8 -5.28 18.83 -8.25
C GLU A 8 -5.87 19.45 -9.53
N ARG A 9 -5.13 20.35 -10.19
CA ARG A 9 -5.68 21.09 -11.33
C ARG A 9 -5.45 20.40 -12.66
N LYS A 10 -4.30 19.74 -12.85
CA LYS A 10 -3.91 19.19 -14.16
C LYS A 10 -4.14 17.69 -14.27
N ILE A 11 -3.93 16.92 -13.21
CA ILE A 11 -4.16 15.47 -13.22
C ILE A 11 -5.62 15.17 -12.87
N LEU A 12 -6.10 15.68 -11.74
CA LEU A 12 -7.44 15.40 -11.21
C LEU A 12 -8.54 16.28 -11.80
N GLY A 13 -8.24 17.47 -12.30
CA GLY A 13 -9.26 18.45 -12.72
C GLY A 13 -10.35 18.65 -11.66
N LYS A 14 -9.94 18.81 -10.40
CA LYS A 14 -10.80 18.84 -9.21
C LYS A 14 -11.93 19.87 -9.39
N SER A 15 -13.17 19.43 -9.21
CA SER A 15 -14.35 20.31 -9.25
C SER A 15 -14.60 21.02 -7.92
N ASP A 16 -15.44 22.05 -7.95
CA ASP A 16 -15.69 22.94 -6.81
C ASP A 16 -16.54 22.30 -5.68
N GLY A 17 -17.02 21.06 -5.85
CA GLY A 17 -17.74 20.35 -4.79
C GLY A 17 -18.56 19.14 -5.25
N PHE A 18 -19.14 18.46 -4.26
CA PHE A 18 -20.05 17.33 -4.49
C PHE A 18 -21.28 17.77 -5.29
N GLY A 19 -21.64 17.00 -6.32
CA GLY A 19 -22.76 17.29 -7.23
C GLY A 19 -22.40 18.21 -8.40
N ILE A 20 -21.22 18.83 -8.38
CA ILE A 20 -20.68 19.57 -9.52
C ILE A 20 -19.73 18.64 -10.26
N TYR A 21 -20.25 17.95 -11.28
CA TYR A 21 -19.42 17.13 -12.15
C TYR A 21 -18.62 18.06 -13.07
N GLY A 22 -17.29 17.99 -12.95
CA GLY A 22 -16.39 18.67 -13.86
C GLY A 22 -16.42 18.04 -15.26
N HIS A 23 -15.44 18.39 -16.09
CA HIS A 23 -15.25 17.73 -17.38
C HIS A 23 -14.52 16.40 -17.20
N ILE A 24 -14.71 15.49 -18.16
CA ILE A 24 -13.99 14.22 -18.17
C ILE A 24 -12.52 14.47 -18.54
N MET A 25 -11.59 14.06 -17.68
CA MET A 25 -10.16 14.09 -18.01
C MET A 25 -9.83 12.96 -18.98
N ASN A 26 -9.67 13.29 -20.26
CA ASN A 26 -9.31 12.31 -21.30
C ASN A 26 -8.04 11.51 -20.95
N ASN A 27 -7.05 12.15 -20.34
CA ASN A 27 -5.82 11.48 -19.91
C ASN A 27 -6.09 10.41 -18.84
N MET A 28 -7.01 10.68 -17.91
CA MET A 28 -7.42 9.70 -16.89
C MET A 28 -8.23 8.56 -17.51
N VAL A 29 -9.13 8.86 -18.44
CA VAL A 29 -9.92 7.84 -19.14
C VAL A 29 -9.02 6.90 -19.93
N ILE A 30 -8.06 7.44 -20.68
CA ILE A 30 -7.08 6.64 -21.43
C ILE A 30 -6.22 5.82 -20.47
N GLY A 31 -5.72 6.41 -19.39
CA GLY A 31 -4.94 5.70 -18.36
C GLY A 31 -5.73 4.57 -17.71
N TYR A 32 -7.00 4.82 -17.37
CA TYR A 32 -7.91 3.84 -16.80
C TYR A 32 -8.23 2.71 -17.79
N PHE A 33 -8.47 3.04 -19.07
CA PHE A 33 -8.69 2.06 -20.12
C PHE A 33 -7.47 1.16 -20.31
N ILE A 34 -6.26 1.74 -20.40
CA ILE A 34 -5.01 0.98 -20.49
C ILE A 34 -4.84 0.06 -19.27
N ALA A 35 -5.11 0.56 -18.05
CA ALA A 35 -5.04 -0.25 -16.85
C ALA A 35 -5.99 -1.46 -16.91
N TRP A 36 -7.23 -1.27 -17.37
CA TRP A 36 -8.19 -2.37 -17.54
C TRP A 36 -7.79 -3.36 -18.63
N VAL A 37 -7.24 -2.88 -19.76
CA VAL A 37 -6.71 -3.75 -20.81
C VAL A 37 -5.56 -4.59 -20.25
N LEU A 38 -4.65 -4.01 -19.47
CA LEU A 38 -3.56 -4.74 -18.82
C LEU A 38 -4.10 -5.79 -17.83
N VAL A 39 -5.07 -5.43 -16.97
CA VAL A 39 -5.72 -6.38 -16.06
C VAL A 39 -6.37 -7.53 -16.82
N PHE A 40 -7.14 -7.22 -17.88
CA PHE A 40 -7.78 -8.23 -18.72
C PHE A 40 -6.76 -9.17 -19.38
N CYS A 41 -5.67 -8.62 -19.92
CA CYS A 41 -4.57 -9.40 -20.48
C CYS A 41 -3.95 -10.31 -19.41
N CYS A 42 -3.55 -9.76 -18.26
CA CYS A 42 -2.97 -10.52 -17.16
C CYS A 42 -3.87 -11.70 -16.76
N LEU A 43 -5.17 -11.45 -16.50
CA LEU A 43 -6.11 -12.51 -16.12
C LEU A 43 -6.31 -13.54 -17.24
N SER A 44 -6.45 -13.10 -18.49
CA SER A 44 -6.64 -13.98 -19.65
C SER A 44 -5.46 -14.90 -19.91
N PHE A 45 -4.23 -14.43 -19.69
CA PHE A 45 -3.02 -15.23 -19.81
C PHE A 45 -2.78 -16.13 -18.58
N SER A 46 -3.14 -15.68 -17.38
CA SER A 46 -3.04 -16.49 -16.16
C SER A 46 -3.92 -17.74 -16.23
N ILE A 47 -5.20 -17.61 -16.64
CA ILE A 47 -6.17 -18.73 -16.64
C ILE A 47 -5.87 -19.76 -17.75
N LYS A 48 -5.50 -19.32 -18.96
CA LYS A 48 -5.26 -20.23 -20.11
C LYS A 48 -4.04 -21.12 -19.93
N THR A 49 -3.08 -20.69 -19.10
CA THR A 49 -1.81 -21.39 -18.94
C THR A 49 -1.84 -22.35 -17.75
N LEU A 50 -2.80 -22.23 -16.82
CA LEU A 50 -3.02 -23.18 -15.72
C LEU A 50 -3.43 -24.59 -16.20
N GLY A 51 -4.05 -24.70 -17.39
CA GLY A 51 -4.55 -25.97 -17.96
C GLY A 51 -3.66 -26.63 -19.03
N LYS A 52 -2.58 -25.99 -19.50
CA LYS A 52 -1.63 -26.57 -20.47
C LYS A 52 -0.20 -26.35 -20.02
N VAL A 53 0.48 -27.46 -19.79
CA VAL A 53 1.89 -27.59 -19.39
C VAL A 53 2.79 -26.76 -20.32
N ASN A 54 3.08 -25.54 -19.90
CA ASN A 54 4.35 -24.86 -20.07
C ASN A 54 4.57 -24.05 -18.78
N HIS A 55 4.87 -24.80 -17.72
CA HIS A 55 5.05 -24.37 -16.32
C HIS A 55 6.09 -23.23 -16.16
N ALA A 56 6.87 -22.93 -17.19
CA ALA A 56 7.91 -21.90 -17.20
C ALA A 56 7.39 -20.46 -17.39
N HIS A 57 6.31 -20.23 -18.15
CA HIS A 57 5.85 -18.86 -18.45
C HIS A 57 4.94 -18.25 -17.37
N ILE A 58 4.14 -19.06 -16.65
CA ILE A 58 3.25 -18.57 -15.57
C ILE A 58 4.04 -18.12 -14.36
N LEU A 59 5.08 -18.90 -14.01
CA LEU A 59 5.93 -18.59 -12.88
C LEU A 59 6.58 -17.21 -13.09
N GLN A 60 6.98 -16.87 -14.30
CA GLN A 60 7.61 -15.57 -14.58
C GLN A 60 6.68 -14.39 -14.26
N THR A 61 5.42 -14.40 -14.67
CA THR A 61 4.54 -13.25 -14.46
C THR A 61 4.18 -13.07 -12.98
N SER A 62 3.85 -14.15 -12.27
CA SER A 62 3.54 -14.08 -10.84
C SER A 62 4.77 -13.78 -9.97
N TYR A 63 5.93 -14.36 -10.28
CA TYR A 63 7.17 -14.05 -9.54
C TYR A 63 7.66 -12.64 -9.82
N ILE A 64 7.57 -12.12 -11.05
CA ILE A 64 7.93 -10.73 -11.33
C ILE A 64 6.96 -9.81 -10.58
N THR A 65 5.65 -10.04 -10.67
CA THR A 65 4.65 -9.19 -10.01
C THR A 65 4.77 -9.22 -8.48
N GLY A 66 5.13 -10.37 -7.90
CA GLY A 66 5.34 -10.50 -6.46
C GLY A 66 6.69 -9.95 -5.99
N LEU A 67 7.78 -10.20 -6.71
CA LEU A 67 9.15 -9.88 -6.26
C LEU A 67 9.60 -8.47 -6.64
N PHE A 68 9.14 -7.94 -7.79
CA PHE A 68 9.51 -6.61 -8.26
C PHE A 68 9.19 -5.50 -7.24
N PRO A 69 8.00 -5.48 -6.59
CA PRO A 69 7.72 -4.52 -5.52
C PRO A 69 8.75 -4.58 -4.40
N TYR A 70 9.20 -5.75 -3.97
CA TYR A 70 10.23 -5.86 -2.92
C TYR A 70 11.56 -5.25 -3.35
N VAL A 71 11.97 -5.43 -4.61
CA VAL A 71 13.18 -4.79 -5.14
C VAL A 71 13.02 -3.27 -5.12
N MET A 72 11.90 -2.75 -5.61
CA MET A 72 11.61 -1.32 -5.62
C MET A 72 11.56 -0.73 -4.21
N ILE A 73 10.84 -1.37 -3.29
CA ILE A 73 10.76 -0.94 -1.88
C ILE A 73 12.15 -0.94 -1.25
N THR A 74 12.97 -1.98 -1.51
CA THR A 74 14.34 -2.04 -0.99
C THR A 74 15.19 -0.88 -1.49
N ILE A 75 15.12 -0.56 -2.79
CA ILE A 75 15.81 0.60 -3.36
C ILE A 75 15.33 1.90 -2.69
N LEU A 76 14.02 2.04 -2.48
CA LEU A 76 13.44 3.20 -1.81
C LEU A 76 13.85 3.32 -0.35
N VAL A 77 13.94 2.22 0.40
CA VAL A 77 14.43 2.20 1.79
C VAL A 77 15.90 2.62 1.85
N ILE A 78 16.74 2.05 0.98
CA ILE A 78 18.16 2.44 0.92
C ILE A 78 18.27 3.92 0.58
N ARG A 79 17.53 4.38 -0.44
CA ARG A 79 17.55 5.78 -0.86
C ARG A 79 17.04 6.71 0.23
N SER A 80 15.96 6.35 0.92
CA SER A 80 15.37 7.15 2.00
C SER A 80 16.31 7.24 3.19
N ALA A 81 16.99 6.16 3.55
CA ALA A 81 17.98 6.14 4.63
C ALA A 81 19.17 7.09 4.36
N LEU A 82 19.57 7.24 3.08
CA LEU A 82 20.66 8.12 2.67
C LEU A 82 20.28 9.61 2.61
N LEU A 83 18.99 9.96 2.69
CA LEU A 83 18.55 11.36 2.61
C LEU A 83 18.70 12.09 3.95
N PRO A 84 19.06 13.38 3.93
CA PRO A 84 19.18 14.18 5.15
C PRO A 84 17.79 14.37 5.79
N GLY A 85 17.72 14.27 7.13
CA GLY A 85 16.46 14.39 7.86
C GLY A 85 15.57 13.13 7.90
N SER A 86 15.95 12.05 7.19
CA SER A 86 15.23 10.77 7.22
C SER A 86 15.06 10.20 8.63
N LYS A 87 16.08 10.38 9.49
CA LYS A 87 16.06 9.97 10.90
C LYS A 87 14.87 10.55 11.68
N ASN A 88 14.44 11.77 11.39
CA ASN A 88 13.29 12.40 12.06
C ASN A 88 11.99 11.68 11.68
N GLY A 89 11.86 11.28 10.42
CA GLY A 89 10.72 10.50 9.94
C GLY A 89 10.69 9.09 10.52
N ILE A 90 11.82 8.39 10.55
CA ILE A 90 11.91 7.05 11.16
C ILE A 90 11.68 7.12 12.67
N SER A 91 12.19 8.15 13.35
CA SER A 91 11.90 8.37 14.76
C SER A 91 10.41 8.60 14.97
N PHE A 92 9.75 9.40 14.14
CA PHE A 92 8.30 9.59 14.22
C PHE A 92 7.51 8.29 13.97
N TYR A 93 7.97 7.45 13.03
CA TYR A 93 7.35 6.16 12.73
C TYR A 93 7.39 5.17 13.91
N LEU A 94 8.56 5.05 14.55
CA LEU A 94 8.82 4.02 15.57
C LEU A 94 8.58 4.52 16.99
N LYS A 95 8.64 5.85 17.23
CA LYS A 95 8.53 6.41 18.58
C LYS A 95 7.11 6.19 19.09
N PRO A 96 6.92 5.39 20.15
CA PRO A 96 5.65 5.35 20.84
C PRO A 96 5.43 6.72 21.48
N ASP A 97 4.24 7.30 21.33
CA ASP A 97 3.90 8.57 21.98
C ASP A 97 3.64 8.33 23.49
N ILE A 98 4.72 8.29 24.28
CA ILE A 98 4.69 7.86 25.68
C ILE A 98 3.82 8.77 26.56
N LYS A 99 3.63 10.05 26.22
CA LYS A 99 2.72 10.95 26.96
C LYS A 99 1.24 10.59 26.74
N ARG A 100 0.92 10.04 25.57
CA ARG A 100 -0.37 9.42 25.26
C ARG A 100 -0.51 8.02 25.89
N ILE A 101 0.58 7.45 26.43
CA ILE A 101 0.65 6.10 27.00
C ILE A 101 0.73 6.14 28.54
N SER A 102 1.32 7.17 29.16
CA SER A 102 1.50 7.25 30.62
C SER A 102 0.24 7.69 31.38
N ASP A 103 -0.52 8.64 30.85
CA ASP A 103 -1.84 9.02 31.42
C ASP A 103 -2.96 8.07 30.97
N ALA A 104 -2.66 7.22 29.98
CA ALA A 104 -3.63 6.50 29.16
C ALA A 104 -3.22 5.04 28.84
N ASN A 105 -2.55 4.35 29.77
CA ASN A 105 -2.50 2.87 29.76
C ASN A 105 -3.92 2.27 29.72
N VAL A 106 -4.92 3.04 30.17
CA VAL A 106 -6.35 2.71 30.13
C VAL A 106 -7.08 3.35 28.94
N GLN A 107 -6.50 4.22 28.11
CA GLN A 107 -7.29 4.95 27.09
C GLN A 107 -6.97 4.59 25.64
N ILE A 108 -5.74 4.22 25.28
CA ILE A 108 -5.42 3.81 23.90
C ILE A 108 -5.80 2.34 23.66
N LEU A 109 -5.44 1.44 24.56
CA LEU A 109 -5.82 0.02 24.48
C LEU A 109 -7.31 -0.21 24.82
N ASN A 110 -7.96 0.64 25.62
CA ASN A 110 -9.42 0.59 25.78
C ASN A 110 -10.17 1.50 24.78
N SER A 111 -9.47 2.23 23.90
CA SER A 111 -10.14 2.89 22.80
C SER A 111 -10.54 1.82 21.80
N ILE A 112 -11.83 1.50 21.82
CA ILE A 112 -12.44 0.60 20.84
C ILE A 112 -12.12 1.03 19.40
N GLN A 113 -11.87 2.32 19.17
CA GLN A 113 -11.56 2.85 17.85
C GLN A 113 -10.22 2.32 17.32
N VAL A 114 -9.16 2.26 18.14
CA VAL A 114 -7.84 1.79 17.70
C VAL A 114 -7.91 0.33 17.26
N TRP A 115 -8.65 -0.50 18.01
CA TRP A 115 -8.87 -1.89 17.66
C TRP A 115 -9.78 -2.07 16.44
N LYS A 116 -10.83 -1.24 16.30
CA LYS A 116 -11.68 -1.21 15.11
C LYS A 116 -10.89 -0.84 13.86
N ASP A 117 -10.03 0.16 13.94
CA ASP A 117 -9.21 0.62 12.82
C ASP A 117 -8.17 -0.46 12.47
N ALA A 118 -7.49 -1.04 13.45
CA ALA A 118 -6.53 -2.13 13.24
C ALA A 118 -7.18 -3.38 12.63
N ALA A 119 -8.36 -3.77 13.14
CA ALA A 119 -9.14 -4.87 12.57
C ALA A 119 -9.52 -4.55 11.12
N SER A 120 -10.11 -3.39 10.86
CA SER A 120 -10.49 -2.99 9.50
C SER A 120 -9.27 -3.00 8.57
N GLN A 121 -8.13 -2.48 9.01
CA GLN A 121 -6.90 -2.45 8.24
C GLN A 121 -6.43 -3.85 7.85
N ILE A 122 -6.40 -4.82 8.78
CA ILE A 122 -5.96 -6.18 8.45
C ILE A 122 -6.98 -6.92 7.58
N PHE A 123 -8.29 -6.71 7.80
CA PHE A 123 -9.35 -7.30 6.97
C PHE A 123 -9.26 -6.82 5.52
N TYR A 124 -9.07 -5.51 5.30
CA TYR A 124 -8.87 -4.95 3.96
C TYR A 124 -7.52 -5.37 3.36
N SER A 125 -6.44 -5.32 4.14
CA SER A 125 -5.09 -5.66 3.68
C SER A 125 -4.97 -7.10 3.19
N LEU A 126 -5.61 -8.05 3.89
CA LEU A 126 -5.65 -9.45 3.47
C LEU A 126 -6.84 -9.76 2.55
N SER A 127 -7.73 -8.80 2.29
CA SER A 127 -8.96 -8.99 1.52
C SER A 127 -9.78 -10.20 2.01
N ILE A 128 -9.87 -10.36 3.34
CA ILE A 128 -10.59 -11.47 3.97
C ILE A 128 -12.07 -11.35 3.62
N ALA A 129 -12.70 -12.49 3.31
CA ALA A 129 -14.12 -12.61 2.96
C ALA A 129 -14.57 -11.96 1.63
N ILE A 130 -13.65 -11.41 0.82
CA ILE A 130 -13.94 -10.87 -0.53
C ILE A 130 -13.88 -11.98 -1.61
N GLY A 131 -13.55 -13.22 -1.22
CA GLY A 131 -13.56 -14.39 -2.11
C GLY A 131 -12.26 -14.59 -2.90
N GLY A 132 -11.35 -13.61 -2.93
CA GLY A 132 -10.05 -13.73 -3.62
C GLY A 132 -9.23 -14.92 -3.13
N ILE A 133 -8.92 -14.98 -1.83
CA ILE A 133 -8.16 -16.08 -1.22
C ILE A 133 -8.92 -17.42 -1.38
N ILE A 134 -10.24 -17.42 -1.31
CA ILE A 134 -11.06 -18.64 -1.48
C ILE A 134 -10.91 -19.19 -2.90
N CYS A 135 -10.98 -18.32 -3.90
CA CYS A 135 -10.78 -18.67 -5.31
C CYS A 135 -9.36 -19.20 -5.56
N LEU A 136 -8.33 -18.54 -5.03
CA LEU A 136 -6.94 -19.00 -5.13
C LEU A 136 -6.75 -20.37 -4.45
N SER A 137 -7.25 -20.54 -3.23
CA SER A 137 -7.17 -21.80 -2.49
C SER A 137 -7.92 -22.96 -3.17
N SER A 138 -8.96 -22.69 -3.96
CA SER A 138 -9.66 -23.73 -4.73
C SER A 138 -8.81 -24.40 -5.81
N HIS A 139 -7.70 -23.76 -6.21
CA HIS A 139 -6.74 -24.29 -7.18
C HIS A 139 -5.53 -24.98 -6.51
N ASN A 140 -5.45 -24.99 -5.17
CA ASN A 140 -4.37 -25.69 -4.47
C ASN A 140 -4.52 -27.22 -4.58
N GLN A 141 -3.40 -27.93 -4.48
CA GLN A 141 -3.42 -29.39 -4.39
C GLN A 141 -4.15 -29.84 -3.12
N PHE A 142 -4.91 -30.95 -3.20
CA PHE A 142 -5.69 -31.45 -2.07
C PHE A 142 -4.86 -31.74 -0.80
N LYS A 143 -3.58 -32.12 -0.98
CA LYS A 143 -2.64 -32.40 0.13
C LYS A 143 -1.78 -31.19 0.53
N ASN A 144 -2.09 -29.98 0.04
CA ASN A 144 -1.34 -28.78 0.39
C ASN A 144 -1.47 -28.45 1.89
N ASN A 145 -0.40 -27.95 2.51
CA ASN A 145 -0.41 -27.56 3.92
C ASN A 145 -1.07 -26.18 4.11
N ALA A 146 -2.40 -26.17 4.08
CA ALA A 146 -3.19 -24.94 4.23
C ALA A 146 -3.01 -24.25 5.60
N ILE A 147 -2.61 -24.99 6.65
CA ILE A 147 -2.36 -24.41 7.99
C ILE A 147 -1.09 -23.56 7.96
N PHE A 148 -0.04 -24.03 7.29
CA PHE A 148 1.17 -23.23 7.15
C PHE A 148 0.91 -21.97 6.33
N ASP A 149 0.19 -22.11 5.21
CA ASP A 149 -0.16 -20.99 4.34
C ASP A 149 -1.00 -19.92 5.06
N SER A 150 -1.94 -20.34 5.91
CA SER A 150 -2.79 -19.42 6.68
C SER A 150 -2.04 -18.63 7.76
N ILE A 151 -0.86 -19.09 8.18
CA ILE A 151 0.00 -18.38 9.13
C ILE A 151 1.02 -17.50 8.38
N ILE A 152 1.70 -18.05 7.37
CA ILE A 152 2.79 -17.35 6.70
C ILE A 152 2.31 -16.15 5.89
N VAL A 153 1.13 -16.24 5.24
CA VAL A 153 0.60 -15.16 4.40
C VAL A 153 0.30 -13.90 5.22
N PRO A 154 -0.45 -13.95 6.35
CA PRO A 154 -0.62 -12.79 7.23
C PRO A 154 0.69 -12.23 7.79
N VAL A 155 1.61 -13.10 8.21
CA VAL A 155 2.91 -12.67 8.75
C VAL A 155 3.71 -11.91 7.69
N MET A 156 3.79 -12.44 6.47
CA MET A 156 4.45 -11.79 5.34
C MET A 156 3.78 -10.45 4.99
N ASN A 157 2.45 -10.39 5.00
CA ASN A 157 1.70 -9.15 4.74
C ASN A 157 2.04 -8.06 5.78
N CYS A 158 2.03 -8.42 7.07
CA CYS A 158 2.37 -7.50 8.16
C CYS A 158 3.85 -7.07 8.09
N ALA A 159 4.77 -8.01 7.85
CA ALA A 159 6.19 -7.73 7.72
C ALA A 159 6.47 -6.79 6.52
N THR A 160 5.78 -7.00 5.39
CA THR A 160 5.89 -6.14 4.21
C THR A 160 5.37 -4.74 4.50
N SER A 161 4.21 -4.64 5.16
CA SER A 161 3.63 -3.35 5.55
C SER A 161 4.54 -2.56 6.50
N PHE A 162 5.15 -3.26 7.47
CA PHE A 162 6.14 -2.68 8.36
C PHE A 162 7.39 -2.22 7.61
N TYR A 163 7.90 -3.03 6.67
CA TYR A 163 9.07 -2.70 5.86
C TYR A 163 8.84 -1.47 4.96
N VAL A 164 7.68 -1.40 4.30
CA VAL A 164 7.28 -0.23 3.50
C VAL A 164 7.21 1.05 4.35
N GLY A 165 6.84 0.94 5.62
CA GLY A 165 6.85 2.06 6.57
C GLY A 165 8.18 2.80 6.62
N PHE A 166 9.32 2.10 6.55
CA PHE A 166 10.64 2.73 6.51
C PHE A 166 10.88 3.57 5.24
N ALA A 167 10.40 3.10 4.08
CA ALA A 167 10.51 3.86 2.84
C ALA A 167 9.68 5.15 2.93
N VAL A 168 8.40 5.02 3.30
CA VAL A 168 7.45 6.13 3.39
C VAL A 168 7.92 7.17 4.40
N PHE A 169 8.13 6.76 5.65
CA PHE A 169 8.51 7.71 6.71
C PHE A 169 9.93 8.25 6.53
N GLY A 170 10.85 7.49 5.93
CA GLY A 170 12.17 8.01 5.57
C GLY A 170 12.08 9.16 4.56
N ILE A 171 11.26 9.01 3.51
CA ILE A 171 11.02 10.06 2.51
C ILE A 171 10.28 11.25 3.15
N THR A 172 9.25 11.00 3.96
CA THR A 172 8.53 12.06 4.67
C THR A 172 9.45 12.85 5.61
N GLY A 173 10.39 12.20 6.29
CA GLY A 173 11.40 12.87 7.11
C GLY A 173 12.30 13.81 6.31
N TYR A 174 12.71 13.37 5.12
CA TYR A 174 13.44 14.23 4.17
C TYR A 174 12.60 15.41 3.69
N LEU A 175 11.33 15.19 3.33
CA LEU A 175 10.41 16.25 2.90
C LEU A 175 10.20 17.30 3.99
N ALA A 176 10.02 16.86 5.25
CA ALA A 176 9.91 17.74 6.40
C ALA A 176 11.18 18.57 6.58
N HIS A 177 12.34 17.93 6.54
CA HIS A 177 13.63 18.61 6.65
C HIS A 177 13.88 19.62 5.52
N SER A 178 13.62 19.24 4.27
CA SER A 178 13.82 20.11 3.10
C SER A 178 12.82 21.27 3.05
N SER A 179 11.64 21.13 3.65
CA SER A 179 10.61 22.16 3.68
C SER A 179 10.67 23.04 4.93
N GLY A 180 11.60 22.78 5.86
CA GLY A 180 11.65 23.45 7.16
C GLY A 180 10.42 23.19 8.03
N LYS A 181 9.68 22.10 7.78
CA LYS A 181 8.44 21.71 8.48
C LYS A 181 8.71 20.53 9.42
N THR A 182 7.76 20.27 10.31
CA THR A 182 7.77 19.07 11.15
C THR A 182 7.17 17.87 10.39
N VAL A 183 7.52 16.64 10.80
CA VAL A 183 6.98 15.42 10.18
C VAL A 183 5.45 15.35 10.24
N PRO A 184 4.77 15.66 11.36
CA PRO A 184 3.30 15.64 11.43
C PRO A 184 2.62 16.56 10.41
N GLU A 185 3.18 17.76 10.17
CA GLU A 185 2.62 18.73 9.21
C GLU A 185 2.69 18.19 7.77
N VAL A 186 3.76 17.50 7.41
CA VAL A 186 3.89 16.90 6.07
C VAL A 186 2.98 15.69 5.91
N VAL A 187 2.78 14.89 6.97
CA VAL A 187 1.90 13.71 6.95
C VAL A 187 0.43 14.11 6.82
N GLN A 188 -0.03 15.14 7.54
CA GLN A 188 -1.44 15.58 7.48
C GLN A 188 -1.82 16.12 6.10
N ASN A 189 -0.90 16.80 5.41
CA ASN A 189 -1.12 17.27 4.05
C ASN A 189 -1.19 16.11 3.03
N GLY A 190 -0.55 14.97 3.30
CA GLY A 190 -0.63 13.77 2.45
C GLY A 190 -1.98 13.05 2.50
N ASN A 191 -2.76 13.24 3.58
CA ASN A 191 -4.10 12.65 3.76
C ASN A 191 -5.24 13.60 3.35
N SER A 192 -4.93 14.71 2.67
CA SER A 192 -5.93 15.67 2.19
C SER A 192 -6.50 15.21 0.84
N VAL A 193 -7.21 14.09 0.85
CA VAL A 193 -8.20 13.70 -0.17
C VAL A 193 -9.43 13.14 0.54
#